data_AF-A0A1J5S213-F1
#
_entry.id   AF-A0A1J5S213-F1
#
_cell.length_a   1.000
_cell.length_b   1.000
_cell.length_c   1.000
_cell.angle_alpha   90.00
_cell.angle_beta   90.00
_cell.angle_gamma   90.00
#
_symmetry.space_group_name_H-M   'P 1'
#
loop_
_entity.id
_entity.type
_entity.pdbx_description
1 polymer ?
#
loop_
_entity_poly.entity_id
_entity_poly.type
_entity_poly.pdbx_seq_one_letter_code
_entity_poly.pdbx_strand_id
1 'polypeptide(L)' 'MCFQNEHLDEMQAYRDAGPTYPKLVIDEFADITFLEECGANDETVIACGPADLPKGYAARRN' A
#
# COMPACT_ATOMS: atom_id res chain seq x y z
N MET A 1 -7.35 -4.04 -7.00
CA MET A 1 -6.02 -4.34 -6.44
C MET A 1 -5.05 -4.41 -7.61
N CYS A 2 -4.13 -3.47 -7.73
CA CYS A 2 -3.15 -3.38 -8.82
C CYS A 2 -1.90 -2.60 -8.34
N PHE A 3 -0.86 -2.53 -9.18
CA PHE A 3 0.22 -1.56 -8.99
C PHE A 3 -0.24 -0.20 -9.52
N GLN A 4 -0.68 0.69 -8.62
CA GLN A 4 -1.44 1.89 -8.99
C GLN A 4 -0.72 2.81 -9.97
N ASN A 5 0.62 2.90 -9.90
CA ASN A 5 1.43 3.75 -10.78
C ASN A 5 1.19 3.47 -12.28
N GLU A 6 0.85 2.23 -12.64
CA GLU A 6 0.57 1.84 -14.04
C GLU A 6 -0.88 2.12 -14.47
N HIS A 7 -1.78 2.48 -13.55
CA HIS A 7 -3.22 2.60 -13.78
C HIS A 7 -3.81 3.96 -13.32
N LEU A 8 -3.00 5.02 -13.28
CA LEU A 8 -3.42 6.33 -12.75
C LEU A 8 -4.61 6.94 -13.50
N ASP A 9 -4.69 6.75 -14.81
CA ASP A 9 -5.80 7.25 -15.64
C ASP A 9 -7.11 6.54 -15.31
N GLU A 10 -7.05 5.22 -15.10
CA GLU A 10 -8.21 4.43 -14.67
C GLU A 10 -8.69 4.88 -13.29
N MET A 11 -7.78 5.13 -12.34
CA MET A 11 -8.15 5.59 -11.00
C MET A 11 -8.89 6.92 -11.04
N GLN A 12 -8.48 7.85 -11.91
CA GLN A 12 -9.18 9.12 -12.12
C GLN A 12 -10.55 8.90 -12.76
N ALA A 13 -10.64 8.05 -13.79
CA ALA A 13 -11.91 7.74 -14.44
C ALA A 13 -12.92 7.10 -13.47
N TYR A 14 -12.49 6.16 -12.62
CA TYR A 14 -13.35 5.54 -11.61
C TYR A 14 -13.81 6.54 -10.54
N ARG A 15 -12.91 7.42 -10.09
CA ARG A 15 -13.26 8.50 -9.16
C ARG A 15 -14.33 9.42 -9.75
N ASP A 16 -14.18 9.81 -11.02
CA ASP A 16 -15.07 10.76 -11.68
C ASP A 16 -16.42 10.13 -12.04
N ALA A 17 -16.47 8.82 -12.29
CA ALA A 17 -17.71 8.06 -12.49
C ALA A 17 -18.55 7.94 -11.20
N GLY A 18 -17.90 7.92 -10.02
CA GLY A 18 -18.55 7.86 -8.72
C GLY A 18 -19.26 6.52 -8.42
N PRO A 19 -20.12 6.46 -7.37
CA PRO A 19 -20.51 7.56 -6.49
C PRO A 19 -19.43 7.91 -5.45
N THR A 20 -19.24 9.21 -5.18
CA THR A 20 -18.30 9.70 -4.14
C THR A 20 -18.89 9.65 -2.72
N TYR A 21 -20.22 9.60 -2.60
CA TYR A 21 -20.92 9.61 -1.32
C TYR A 21 -21.95 8.48 -1.25
N PRO A 22 -22.21 7.93 -0.04
CA PRO A 22 -21.56 8.27 1.24
C PRO A 22 -20.11 7.76 1.35
N LYS A 23 -19.27 8.44 2.13
CA LYS A 23 -17.90 7.99 2.41
C LYS A 23 -17.91 6.90 3.48
N LEU A 24 -17.12 5.86 3.28
CA LEU A 24 -16.79 4.89 4.33
C LEU A 24 -15.69 5.49 5.21
N VAL A 25 -15.97 5.68 6.51
CA VAL A 25 -15.00 6.17 7.50
C VAL A 25 -14.60 5.00 8.40
N ILE A 26 -13.29 4.77 8.52
CA ILE A 26 -12.71 3.71 9.35
C ILE A 26 -11.76 4.38 10.35
N ASP A 27 -11.95 4.10 11.64
CA ASP A 27 -11.15 4.65 12.75
C ASP A 27 -10.63 3.48 13.61
N GLU A 28 -9.36 3.12 13.44
CA GLU A 28 -8.74 1.93 14.03
C GLU A 28 -7.31 2.22 14.49
N PHE A 29 -6.90 1.57 15.60
CA PHE A 29 -5.51 1.52 16.06
C PHE A 29 -4.80 0.26 15.54
N ALA A 30 -3.48 0.34 15.40
CA ALA A 30 -2.64 -0.81 15.09
C ALA A 30 -1.30 -0.74 15.83
N ASP A 31 -0.75 -1.90 16.19
CA ASP A 31 0.58 -2.02 16.78
C ASP A 31 1.66 -2.04 15.69
N ILE A 32 2.75 -1.29 15.88
CA ILE A 32 3.95 -1.40 15.04
C ILE A 32 4.65 -2.71 15.39
N THR A 33 4.65 -3.67 14.47
CA THR A 33 5.29 -4.97 14.68
C THR A 33 6.77 -5.00 14.28
N PHE A 34 7.19 -4.14 13.36
CA PHE A 34 8.54 -4.13 12.79
C PHE A 34 8.93 -2.72 12.36
N LEU A 35 10.21 -2.36 12.56
CA LEU A 35 10.79 -1.07 12.21
C LEU A 35 12.27 -1.25 11.82
N GLU A 36 12.67 -0.72 10.66
CA GLU A 36 14.06 -0.72 10.21
C GLU A 36 14.40 0.63 9.56
N GLU A 37 15.68 1.00 9.59
CA GLU A 37 16.21 2.20 8.94
C GLU A 37 16.80 1.79 7.59
N CYS A 38 16.35 2.40 6.49
CA CYS A 38 16.74 2.05 5.12
C CYS A 38 17.46 3.21 4.39
N GLY A 39 17.71 4.34 5.07
CA GLY A 39 18.16 5.57 4.42
C GLY A 39 17.07 6.24 3.57
N ALA A 40 17.43 7.40 3.01
CA ALA A 40 16.55 8.14 2.10
C ALA A 40 16.78 7.71 0.64
N ASN A 41 15.71 7.70 -0.17
CA ASN A 41 15.72 7.38 -1.60
C ASN A 41 16.18 5.95 -1.95
N ASP A 42 15.97 4.99 -1.06
CA ASP A 42 16.15 3.58 -1.38
C ASP A 42 14.90 3.06 -2.11
N GLU A 43 14.98 2.97 -3.44
CA GLU A 43 13.92 2.48 -4.32
C GLU A 43 13.68 0.96 -4.21
N THR A 44 14.45 0.24 -3.38
CA THR A 44 14.31 -1.21 -3.21
C THR A 44 13.36 -1.61 -2.08
N VAL A 45 12.97 -0.67 -1.20
CA VAL A 45 12.17 -0.94 0.01
C VAL A 45 10.76 -1.46 -0.33
N ILE A 46 10.10 -0.87 -1.32
CA ILE A 46 8.77 -1.30 -1.81
C ILE A 46 8.81 -1.36 -3.35
N ALA A 47 9.35 -2.46 -3.89
CA ALA A 47 9.62 -2.62 -5.32
C ALA A 47 8.83 -3.75 -6.02
N CYS A 48 7.98 -4.49 -5.28
CA CYS A 48 7.13 -5.54 -5.84
C CYS A 48 5.77 -5.63 -5.14
N GLY A 49 4.85 -6.39 -5.73
CA GLY A 49 3.56 -6.67 -5.11
C GLY A 49 3.71 -7.54 -3.85
N PRO A 50 2.78 -7.45 -2.88
CA PRO A 50 2.84 -8.24 -1.65
C PRO A 50 2.81 -9.75 -1.88
N ALA A 51 2.28 -10.21 -3.02
CA ALA A 51 2.27 -11.62 -3.40
C ALA A 51 3.67 -12.15 -3.81
N ASP A 52 4.56 -11.26 -4.25
CA ASP A 52 5.91 -11.59 -4.70
C ASP A 52 6.96 -11.48 -3.57
N LEU A 53 6.52 -11.15 -2.35
CA LEU A 53 7.41 -11.05 -1.21
C LEU A 53 7.99 -12.42 -0.83
N PRO A 54 9.25 -12.47 -0.36
CA PRO A 54 9.84 -13.70 0.15
C PRO A 54 9.01 -14.32 1.28
N LYS A 55 9.00 -15.65 1.35
CA LYS A 55 8.29 -16.38 2.40
C LYS A 55 8.78 -15.93 3.78
N GLY A 56 7.84 -15.50 4.64
CA GLY A 56 8.13 -15.04 6.00
C GLY A 56 8.48 -13.56 6.11
N TYR A 57 8.52 -12.80 5.01
CA TYR A 57 8.83 -11.36 5.03
C TYR A 57 7.92 -10.55 5.98
N ALA A 58 6.61 -10.81 5.95
CA ALA A 58 5.62 -10.14 6.79
C ALA A 58 5.57 -10.67 8.24
N ALA A 59 6.38 -11.67 8.59
CA ALA A 59 6.44 -12.23 9.95
C ALA A 59 7.57 -11.63 10.80
N ARG A 60 8.39 -10.72 10.24
CA ARG A 60 9.46 -10.01 10.95
C ARG A 60 8.89 -9.23 12.15
N ARG A 61 9.68 -9.16 13.23
CA ARG A 61 9.33 -8.46 14.47
C ARG A 61 10.57 -7.84 15.13
N ASN A 62 10.35 -6.77 15.89
CA ASN A 62 11.33 -6.17 16.81
C ASN A 62 10.89 -6.31 18.27
#